data_AF-A0A7C5Y8J8-F1
#
_entry.id   AF-A0A7C5Y8J8-F1
#
_cell.length_a   1.000
_cell.length_b   1.000
_cell.length_c   1.000
_cell.angle_alpha   90.00
_cell.angle_beta   90.00
_cell.angle_gamma   90.00
#
_symmetry.space_group_name_H-M   'P 1'
#
loop_
_entity.id
_entity.type
_entity.pdbx_description
1 polymer ?
#
loop_
_entity_poly.entity_id
_entity_poly.type
_entity_poly.pdbx_seq_one_letter_code
_entity_poly.pdbx_strand_id
1 'polypeptide(L)'
;MEFELVISLISLVVVLTLAIYMYRVDRKLKMLTNAVSSKLIIKVLNTLKSKRKLRKRYIVFEVLSSKSVSKGELEQEVRNTFKKIFGDIHLARASISLSYYDENLNIGVIKFTHIYKYKVLASLGVVKSVRDTKVLIIPLRITGSLRKALKYIKDKEQFIKR
;
A
#
# COMPACT_ATOMS: atom_id res chain seq x y z
N MET A 1 -9.24 39.98 -64.69
CA MET A 1 -7.85 39.97 -64.20
C MET A 1 -7.63 40.92 -63.03
N GLU A 2 -7.88 42.23 -63.15
CA GLU A 2 -7.63 43.17 -62.03
C GLU A 2 -8.50 42.90 -60.77
N PHE A 3 -9.79 42.62 -60.95
CA PHE A 3 -10.70 42.31 -59.82
C PHE A 3 -10.32 41.03 -59.07
N GLU A 4 -9.86 40.00 -59.79
CA GLU A 4 -9.44 38.71 -59.19
C GLU A 4 -8.18 38.88 -58.34
N LEU A 5 -7.24 39.72 -58.80
CA LEU A 5 -6.03 40.07 -58.05
C LEU A 5 -6.39 40.80 -56.75
N VAL A 6 -7.34 41.74 -56.78
CA VAL A 6 -7.78 42.47 -55.58
C VAL A 6 -8.43 41.53 -54.56
N ILE A 7 -9.30 40.63 -55.00
CA ILE A 7 -9.95 39.64 -54.11
C ILE A 7 -8.90 38.71 -53.47
N SER A 8 -7.90 38.26 -54.26
CA SER A 8 -6.83 37.42 -53.75
C SER A 8 -6.00 38.12 -52.66
N LEU A 9 -5.72 39.42 -52.84
CA LEU A 9 -4.96 40.23 -51.89
C LEU A 9 -5.72 40.39 -50.56
N ILE A 10 -7.03 40.66 -50.63
CA ILE A 10 -7.88 40.79 -49.45
C ILE A 10 -7.94 39.47 -48.68
N SER A 11 -8.09 38.34 -49.39
CA SER A 11 -8.11 37.01 -48.76
C SER A 11 -6.82 36.70 -48.01
N LEU A 12 -5.66 37.10 -48.56
CA LEU A 12 -4.35 36.92 -47.95
C LEU A 12 -4.24 37.68 -46.62
N VAL A 13 -4.70 38.93 -46.60
CA VAL A 13 -4.67 39.78 -45.39
C VAL A 13 -5.56 39.20 -44.28
N VAL A 14 -6.76 38.71 -44.64
CA VAL A 14 -7.66 38.06 -43.68
C VAL A 14 -7.04 36.79 -43.09
N VAL A 15 -6.40 35.96 -43.91
CA VAL A 15 -5.72 34.75 -43.42
C VAL A 15 -4.56 35.09 -42.49
N LEU A 16 -3.75 36.10 -42.82
CA LEU A 16 -2.65 36.56 -41.98
C LEU A 16 -3.12 37.05 -40.60
N THR A 17 -4.19 37.83 -40.57
CA THR A 17 -4.74 38.34 -39.30
C THR A 17 -5.32 37.22 -38.43
N LEU A 18 -6.03 36.26 -39.02
CA LEU A 18 -6.52 35.07 -38.30
C LEU A 18 -5.39 34.20 -37.77
N ALA A 19 -4.34 33.98 -38.57
CA ALA A 19 -3.16 33.23 -38.14
C ALA A 19 -2.46 33.88 -36.94
N ILE A 20 -2.32 35.21 -36.95
CA ILE A 20 -1.74 35.97 -35.82
C ILE A 20 -2.64 35.87 -34.58
N TYR A 21 -3.96 35.95 -34.75
CA TYR A 21 -4.92 35.78 -33.66
C TYR A 21 -4.80 34.40 -33.02
N MET A 22 -4.82 33.34 -33.83
CA MET A 22 -4.65 31.96 -33.39
C MET A 22 -3.33 31.76 -32.64
N TYR A 23 -2.23 32.30 -33.19
CA TYR A 23 -0.92 32.24 -32.54
C TYR A 23 -0.91 32.90 -31.15
N ARG A 24 -1.61 34.04 -30.98
CA ARG A 24 -1.73 34.72 -29.68
C ARG A 24 -2.55 33.91 -28.68
N VAL A 25 -3.65 33.30 -29.12
CA VAL A 25 -4.50 32.44 -28.28
C VAL A 25 -3.70 31.22 -27.82
N ASP A 26 -3.03 30.53 -28.73
CA ASP A 26 -2.20 29.36 -28.41
C ASP A 26 -1.09 29.69 -27.40
N ARG A 27 -0.44 30.85 -27.55
CA ARG A 27 0.60 31.30 -26.63
C ARG A 27 0.05 31.56 -25.23
N LYS A 28 -1.15 32.14 -25.10
CA LYS A 28 -1.82 32.34 -23.80
C LYS A 28 -2.26 31.01 -23.18
N LEU A 29 -2.79 30.08 -23.98
CA LEU A 29 -3.20 28.75 -23.52
C LEU A 29 -2.02 27.96 -22.94
N LYS A 30 -0.86 27.96 -23.62
CA LYS A 30 0.37 27.29 -23.14
C LYS A 30 0.87 27.87 -21.80
N MET A 31 0.70 29.16 -21.56
CA MET A 31 1.08 29.77 -20.28
C MET A 31 0.14 29.35 -19.14
N LEU A 32 -1.16 29.25 -19.41
CA LEU A 32 -2.14 28.78 -18.42
C LEU A 32 -1.92 27.31 -18.06
N THR A 33 -1.65 26.43 -19.03
CA THR A 33 -1.36 25.01 -18.77
C THR A 33 -0.09 24.85 -17.92
N ASN A 34 0.93 25.68 -18.14
CA ASN A 34 2.17 25.65 -17.37
C ASN A 34 2.02 26.24 -15.95
N ALA A 35 1.09 27.19 -15.76
CA ALA A 35 0.74 27.71 -14.43
C ALA A 35 -0.06 26.68 -13.61
N VAL A 36 -0.94 25.90 -14.26
CA VAL A 36 -1.67 24.78 -13.64
C VAL A 36 -0.73 23.62 -13.28
N SER A 37 0.35 23.39 -14.03
CA SER A 37 1.42 22.47 -13.62
C SER A 37 2.34 23.03 -12.52
N SER A 38 1.87 23.99 -11.71
CA SER A 38 2.67 24.54 -10.63
C SER A 38 3.10 23.40 -9.71
N LYS A 39 4.39 23.40 -9.35
CA LYS A 39 4.99 22.50 -8.36
C LYS A 39 4.17 22.41 -7.06
N LEU A 40 3.33 23.42 -6.78
CA LEU A 40 2.38 23.47 -5.68
C LEU A 40 1.28 22.40 -5.79
N ILE A 41 0.62 22.24 -6.94
CA ILE A 41 -0.41 21.19 -7.11
C ILE A 41 0.21 19.80 -6.96
N ILE A 42 1.38 19.58 -7.55
CA ILE A 42 2.12 18.31 -7.40
C ILE A 42 2.51 18.09 -5.93
N LYS A 43 2.98 19.13 -5.22
CA LYS A 43 3.33 19.04 -3.79
C LYS A 43 2.09 18.77 -2.91
N VAL A 44 0.96 19.42 -3.18
CA VAL A 44 -0.31 19.19 -2.47
C VAL A 44 -0.81 17.77 -2.74
N LEU A 45 -0.82 17.32 -3.99
CA LEU A 45 -1.17 15.94 -4.36
C LEU A 45 -0.26 14.93 -3.66
N ASN A 46 1.06 15.15 -3.64
CA ASN A 46 2.01 14.29 -2.95
C ASN A 46 1.82 14.30 -1.43
N THR A 47 1.47 15.45 -0.85
CA THR A 47 1.17 15.59 0.58
C THR A 47 -0.10 14.85 0.95
N LEU A 48 -1.16 14.96 0.14
CA LEU A 48 -2.42 14.23 0.31
C LEU A 48 -2.21 12.72 0.13
N LYS A 49 -1.43 12.30 -0.85
CA LYS A 49 -1.06 10.90 -1.10
C LYS A 49 -0.24 10.31 0.07
N SER A 50 0.70 11.09 0.61
CA SER A 50 1.52 10.74 1.77
C SER A 50 0.66 10.58 3.03
N LYS A 51 -0.24 11.53 3.31
CA LYS A 51 -1.14 11.51 4.48
C LYS A 51 -2.10 10.31 4.45
N ARG A 52 -2.44 9.80 3.25
CA ARG A 52 -3.28 8.62 3.05
C ARG A 52 -2.52 7.28 3.07
N LYS A 53 -1.19 7.25 3.09
CA LYS A 53 -0.46 5.98 3.08
C LYS A 53 -0.59 5.29 4.43
N LEU A 54 -1.52 4.33 4.49
CA LEU A 54 -1.75 3.51 5.67
C LEU A 54 -0.45 2.82 6.09
N ARG A 55 0.02 3.14 7.30
CA ARG A 55 1.25 2.58 7.86
C ARG A 55 1.08 1.08 8.10
N LYS A 56 2.12 0.30 7.80
CA LYS A 56 2.19 -1.13 8.10
C LYS A 56 2.83 -1.35 9.48
N ARG A 57 2.43 -2.42 10.16
CA ARG A 57 2.95 -2.88 11.43
C ARG A 57 3.22 -4.37 11.37
N TYR A 58 4.08 -4.83 12.27
CA TYR A 58 4.54 -6.21 12.31
C TYR A 58 4.35 -6.74 13.72
N ILE A 59 3.58 -7.82 13.87
CA ILE A 59 3.47 -8.57 15.13
C ILE A 59 4.46 -9.73 15.04
N VAL A 60 5.40 -9.79 15.98
CA VAL A 60 6.17 -11.01 16.27
C VAL A 60 5.29 -11.87 17.17
N PHE A 61 5.20 -13.16 16.85
CA PHE A 61 4.42 -14.12 17.60
C PHE A 61 5.15 -15.47 17.65
N GLU A 62 4.71 -16.30 18.58
CA GLU A 62 5.14 -17.69 18.75
C GLU A 62 3.92 -18.60 18.63
N VAL A 63 4.12 -19.82 18.13
CA VAL A 63 3.10 -20.86 17.99
C VAL A 63 3.46 -22.00 18.91
N LEU A 64 2.56 -22.32 19.84
CA LEU A 64 2.66 -23.53 20.64
C LEU A 64 1.84 -24.62 19.96
N SER A 65 2.51 -25.68 19.53
CA SER A 65 1.90 -26.84 18.88
C SER A 65 2.70 -28.10 19.13
N SER A 66 2.04 -29.25 19.10
CA SER A 66 2.69 -30.56 19.26
C SER A 66 3.37 -31.07 17.99
N LYS A 67 3.02 -30.50 16.83
CA LYS A 67 3.58 -30.81 15.51
C LYS A 67 4.04 -29.52 14.84
N SER A 68 4.97 -29.63 13.89
CA SER A 68 5.34 -28.51 13.04
C SER A 68 4.14 -28.06 12.20
N VAL A 69 4.05 -26.75 11.98
CA VAL A 69 2.97 -26.13 11.21
C VAL A 69 3.61 -25.41 10.03
N SER A 70 3.12 -25.64 8.82
CA SER A 70 3.67 -24.95 7.65
C SER A 70 3.32 -23.46 7.68
N LYS A 71 4.27 -22.61 7.24
CA LYS A 71 4.03 -21.18 7.04
C LYS A 71 2.75 -20.89 6.23
N GLY A 72 2.55 -21.59 5.12
CA GLY A 72 1.42 -21.35 4.21
C GLY A 72 0.08 -21.66 4.86
N GLU A 73 0.01 -22.78 5.56
CA GLU A 73 -1.18 -23.25 6.28
C GLU A 73 -1.54 -22.29 7.42
N LEU A 74 -0.54 -21.85 8.17
CA LEU A 74 -0.72 -20.89 9.26
C LEU A 74 -1.24 -19.55 8.74
N GLU A 75 -0.67 -19.02 7.66
CA GLU A 75 -1.15 -17.77 7.05
C GLU A 75 -2.60 -17.90 6.59
N GLN A 76 -2.93 -19.00 5.91
CA GLN A 76 -4.27 -19.23 5.40
C GLN A 76 -5.28 -19.33 6.55
N GLU A 77 -4.95 -20.05 7.62
CA GLU A 77 -5.86 -20.21 8.75
C GLU A 77 -6.07 -18.89 9.52
N VAL A 78 -5.02 -18.11 9.73
CA VAL A 78 -5.15 -16.76 10.33
C VAL A 78 -6.04 -15.87 9.48
N ARG A 79 -5.89 -15.89 8.14
CA ARG A 79 -6.72 -15.10 7.22
C ARG A 79 -8.17 -15.58 7.20
N ASN A 80 -8.38 -16.90 7.21
CA ASN A 80 -9.72 -17.50 7.26
C ASN A 80 -10.42 -17.15 8.58
N THR A 81 -9.73 -17.25 9.70
CA THR A 81 -10.26 -16.87 11.02
C THR A 81 -10.58 -15.38 11.07
N PHE A 82 -9.69 -14.52 10.58
CA PHE A 82 -9.96 -13.08 10.48
C PHE A 82 -11.19 -12.79 9.60
N LYS A 83 -11.31 -13.47 8.44
CA LYS A 83 -12.46 -13.36 7.54
C LYS A 83 -13.76 -13.79 8.22
N LYS A 84 -13.75 -14.90 8.95
CA LYS A 84 -14.93 -15.41 9.66
C LYS A 84 -15.44 -14.38 10.69
N ILE A 85 -14.54 -13.69 11.38
CA ILE A 85 -14.90 -12.73 12.44
C ILE A 85 -15.26 -11.34 11.87
N PHE A 86 -14.54 -10.87 10.84
CA PHE A 86 -14.63 -9.47 10.38
C PHE A 86 -15.07 -9.30 8.92
N GLY A 87 -15.24 -10.38 8.16
CA GLY A 87 -15.65 -10.33 6.76
C GLY A 87 -14.55 -9.92 5.78
N ASP A 88 -14.89 -10.02 4.49
CA ASP A 88 -13.95 -9.84 3.38
C ASP A 88 -13.42 -8.41 3.22
N ILE A 89 -14.28 -7.41 3.44
CA ILE A 89 -13.92 -5.99 3.33
C ILE A 89 -12.79 -5.65 4.30
N HIS A 90 -12.89 -6.14 5.55
CA HIS A 90 -11.87 -5.91 6.55
C HIS A 90 -10.61 -6.72 6.27
N LEU A 91 -10.71 -7.96 5.78
CA LEU A 91 -9.55 -8.77 5.41
C LEU A 91 -8.69 -8.06 4.35
N ALA A 92 -9.33 -7.56 3.27
CA ALA A 92 -8.65 -6.86 2.19
C ALA A 92 -7.93 -5.59 2.71
N ARG A 93 -8.62 -4.79 3.54
CA ARG A 93 -8.06 -3.55 4.12
C ARG A 93 -6.98 -3.79 5.17
N ALA A 94 -7.06 -4.88 5.93
CA ALA A 94 -6.06 -5.25 6.92
C ALA A 94 -4.73 -5.64 6.25
N SER A 95 -4.78 -6.17 5.02
CA SER A 95 -3.61 -6.63 4.24
C SER A 95 -2.70 -7.54 5.08
N ILE A 96 -3.31 -8.55 5.69
CA ILE A 96 -2.63 -9.54 6.55
C ILE A 96 -1.77 -10.45 5.67
N SER A 97 -0.51 -10.62 6.05
CA SER A 97 0.43 -11.51 5.37
C SER A 97 1.52 -11.98 6.32
N LEU A 98 1.94 -13.24 6.25
CA LEU A 98 2.99 -13.79 7.09
C LEU A 98 4.36 -13.53 6.44
N SER A 99 5.05 -12.48 6.91
CA SER A 99 6.30 -12.01 6.29
C SER A 99 7.49 -12.92 6.59
N TYR A 100 7.49 -13.58 7.75
CA TYR A 100 8.53 -14.50 8.20
C TYR A 100 7.89 -15.56 9.09
N TYR A 101 8.38 -16.80 8.99
CA TYR A 101 8.03 -17.88 9.90
C TYR A 101 9.17 -18.88 9.89
N ASP A 102 9.66 -19.23 11.06
CA ASP A 102 10.61 -20.31 11.27
C ASP A 102 9.87 -21.50 11.85
N GLU A 103 9.80 -22.59 11.08
CA GLU A 103 9.06 -23.80 11.46
C GLU A 103 9.76 -24.61 12.56
N ASN A 104 11.07 -24.43 12.75
CA ASN A 104 11.83 -25.12 13.80
C ASN A 104 11.63 -24.44 15.15
N LEU A 105 11.60 -23.10 15.14
CA LEU A 105 11.43 -22.29 16.34
C LEU A 105 9.97 -21.96 16.64
N ASN A 106 9.06 -22.26 15.70
CA ASN A 106 7.64 -21.87 15.73
C ASN A 106 7.44 -20.37 16.01
N ILE A 107 8.32 -19.52 15.50
CA ILE A 107 8.26 -18.06 15.68
C ILE A 107 8.07 -17.38 14.33
N GLY A 108 7.19 -16.39 14.29
CA GLY A 108 6.83 -15.71 13.05
C GLY A 108 6.62 -14.21 13.19
N VAL A 109 6.44 -13.59 12.02
CA VAL A 109 6.12 -12.17 11.88
C VAL A 109 4.94 -11.96 10.95
N ILE A 110 3.80 -11.53 11.50
CA ILE A 110 2.63 -11.11 10.71
C ILE A 110 2.70 -9.62 10.42
N LYS A 111 2.57 -9.27 9.15
CA LYS A 111 2.42 -7.90 8.66
C LYS A 111 0.94 -7.58 8.49
N PHE A 112 0.56 -6.36 8.87
CA PHE A 112 -0.80 -5.86 8.74
C PHE A 112 -0.82 -4.32 8.69
N THR A 113 -1.97 -3.75 8.34
CA THR A 113 -2.23 -2.30 8.40
C THR A 113 -2.47 -1.85 9.84
N HIS A 114 -1.78 -0.81 10.32
CA HIS A 114 -1.76 -0.42 11.74
C HIS A 114 -3.14 -0.24 12.41
N ILE A 115 -4.15 0.25 11.67
CA ILE A 115 -5.53 0.47 12.15
C ILE A 115 -6.16 -0.85 12.62
N TYR A 116 -5.75 -1.98 12.04
CA TYR A 116 -6.32 -3.30 12.29
C TYR A 116 -5.65 -4.04 13.45
N LYS A 117 -4.79 -3.37 14.24
CA LYS A 117 -4.03 -3.98 15.36
C LYS A 117 -4.88 -4.91 16.22
N TYR A 118 -5.97 -4.41 16.78
CA TYR A 118 -6.77 -5.18 17.73
C TYR A 118 -7.56 -6.31 17.06
N LYS A 119 -8.03 -6.09 15.83
CA LYS A 119 -8.70 -7.15 15.05
C LYS A 119 -7.75 -8.30 14.72
N VAL A 120 -6.51 -7.97 14.35
CA VAL A 120 -5.49 -8.99 14.08
C VAL A 120 -5.13 -9.73 15.37
N LEU A 121 -4.89 -9.04 16.48
CA LEU A 121 -4.63 -9.69 17.78
C LEU A 121 -5.76 -10.62 18.20
N ALA A 122 -7.02 -10.17 18.08
CA ALA A 122 -8.18 -10.98 18.37
C ALA A 122 -8.24 -12.23 17.47
N SER A 123 -7.97 -12.09 16.16
CA SER A 123 -7.95 -13.24 15.26
C SER A 123 -6.90 -14.27 15.64
N LEU A 124 -5.71 -13.86 16.10
CA LEU A 124 -4.66 -14.79 16.54
C LEU A 124 -5.08 -15.59 17.77
N GLY A 125 -5.75 -14.96 18.73
CA GLY A 125 -6.26 -15.65 19.92
C GLY A 125 -7.43 -16.60 19.66
N VAL A 126 -8.13 -16.45 18.53
CA VAL A 126 -9.26 -17.31 18.14
C VAL A 126 -8.82 -18.55 17.35
N VAL A 127 -7.64 -18.52 16.71
CA VAL A 127 -7.12 -19.70 16.01
C VAL A 127 -6.86 -20.83 17.02
N LYS A 128 -7.60 -21.94 16.88
CA LYS A 128 -7.48 -23.12 17.77
C LYS A 128 -6.71 -24.28 17.14
N SER A 129 -6.76 -24.39 15.82
CA SER A 129 -6.08 -25.45 15.07
C SER A 129 -5.72 -24.95 13.68
N VAL A 130 -4.62 -25.49 13.14
CA VAL A 130 -4.24 -25.34 11.74
C VAL A 130 -4.25 -26.74 11.15
N ARG A 131 -5.14 -26.97 10.18
CA ARG A 131 -5.54 -28.32 9.75
C ARG A 131 -5.97 -29.15 10.98
N ASP A 132 -5.25 -30.24 11.28
CA ASP A 132 -5.54 -31.15 12.38
C ASP A 132 -4.61 -30.95 13.60
N THR A 133 -3.73 -29.95 13.55
CA THR A 133 -2.81 -29.65 14.65
C THR A 133 -3.41 -28.57 15.53
N LYS A 134 -3.60 -28.86 16.82
CA LYS A 134 -3.99 -27.84 17.82
C LYS A 134 -2.85 -26.84 17.97
N VAL A 135 -3.18 -25.55 17.89
CA VAL A 135 -2.20 -24.46 18.00
C VAL A 135 -2.69 -23.39 18.97
N LEU A 136 -1.75 -22.74 19.64
CA LEU A 136 -1.97 -21.50 20.37
C LEU A 136 -0.98 -20.46 19.85
N ILE A 137 -1.51 -19.35 19.30
CA ILE A 137 -0.67 -18.26 18.78
C ILE A 137 -0.52 -17.17 19.85
N ILE A 138 0.71 -16.93 20.28
CA ILE A 138 1.05 -15.97 21.34
C ILE A 138 1.75 -14.74 20.73
N PRO A 139 1.10 -13.57 20.68
CA PRO A 139 1.75 -12.33 20.26
C PRO A 139 2.80 -11.89 21.27
N LEU A 140 4.04 -11.66 20.83
CA LEU A 140 5.15 -11.26 21.69
C LEU A 140 5.39 -9.75 21.64
N ARG A 141 5.44 -9.19 20.42
CA ARG A 141 5.83 -7.78 20.24
C ARG A 141 5.27 -7.18 18.96
N ILE A 142 4.89 -5.90 19.01
CA ILE A 142 4.53 -5.13 17.82
C ILE A 142 5.64 -4.16 17.47
N THR A 143 6.04 -4.13 16.20
CA THR A 143 7.08 -3.25 15.69
C THR A 143 6.61 -2.45 14.48
N GLY A 144 7.30 -1.34 14.20
CA GLY A 144 7.05 -0.50 13.03
C GLY A 144 7.75 -0.96 11.75
N SER A 145 8.74 -1.84 11.84
CA SER A 145 9.52 -2.28 10.69
C SER A 145 9.89 -3.75 10.80
N LEU A 146 9.92 -4.44 9.66
CA LEU A 146 10.30 -5.86 9.59
C LEU A 146 11.70 -6.07 10.18
N ARG A 147 12.64 -5.17 9.91
CA ARG A 147 14.01 -5.23 10.47
C ARG A 147 14.01 -5.29 11.99
N LYS A 148 13.18 -4.49 12.68
CA LYS A 148 13.07 -4.53 14.14
C LYS A 148 12.41 -5.82 14.64
N ALA A 149 11.42 -6.34 13.91
CA ALA A 149 10.80 -7.62 14.21
C ALA A 149 11.81 -8.77 14.12
N LEU A 150 12.55 -8.87 13.02
CA LEU A 150 13.57 -9.90 12.81
C LEU A 150 14.72 -9.78 13.81
N LYS A 151 15.16 -8.57 14.15
CA LYS A 151 16.15 -8.37 15.21
C LYS A 151 15.68 -8.96 16.54
N TYR A 152 14.43 -8.70 16.93
CA TYR A 152 13.85 -9.24 18.16
C TYR A 152 13.82 -10.78 18.17
N ILE A 153 13.56 -11.42 17.02
CA ILE A 153 13.63 -12.88 16.90
C ILE A 153 15.06 -13.38 17.13
N LYS A 154 16.05 -12.80 16.46
CA LYS A 154 17.47 -13.16 16.64
C LYS A 154 17.95 -12.99 18.08
N ASP A 155 17.57 -11.88 18.72
CA ASP A 155 17.91 -11.61 20.12
C ASP A 155 17.29 -12.68 21.05
N LYS A 156 16.06 -13.12 20.75
CA LYS A 156 15.38 -14.21 21.49
C LYS A 156 16.02 -15.58 21.24
N GLU A 157 16.41 -15.89 20.01
CA GLU A 157 17.12 -17.13 19.67
C GLU A 157 18.42 -17.28 20.47
N GLN A 158 19.18 -16.20 20.62
CA GLN A 158 20.41 -16.18 21.40
C GLN A 158 20.15 -16.40 22.91
N PHE A 159 19.01 -15.95 23.40
CA PHE A 159 18.61 -16.15 24.79
C PHE A 159 18.24 -17.61 25.08
N ILE A 160 17.57 -18.30 24.15
CA ILE A 160 17.17 -19.71 24.31
C ILE A 160 18.39 -20.65 24.23
N LYS A 161 19.43 -20.28 23.47
CA LYS A 161 20.66 -21.09 23.30
C LYS A 161 21.68 -20.92 24.43
N ARG A 162 21.46 -20.01 25.37
CA ARG A 162 22.31 -19.79 26.55
C ARG A 162 21.74 -20.53 27.74
#